data_AF-A0A947EX21-F1
#
_entry.id   AF-A0A947EX21-F1
#
_cell.length_a   1.000
_cell.length_b   1.000
_cell.length_c   1.000
_cell.angle_alpha   90.00
_cell.angle_beta   90.00
_cell.angle_gamma   90.00
#
_symmetry.space_group_name_H-M   'P 1'
#
loop_
_entity.id
_entity.type
_entity.pdbx_description
1 polymer ?
#
loop_
_entity_poly.entity_id
_entity_poly.type
_entity_poly.pdbx_seq_one_letter_code
_entity_poly.pdbx_strand_id
1 'polypeptide(L)' 'MRVNQGFLAYVKDQLSEFGEEEIKNMFGGAGIFKEGIIFGMIGGDIFRQN' A
#
# COMPACT_ATOMS: atom_id res chain seq x y z
N MET A 1 -10.07 -0.51 -9.20
CA MET A 1 -9.36 0.49 -10.05
C MET A 1 -7.91 0.04 -10.19
N ARG A 2 -7.27 0.12 -11.36
CA ARG A 2 -5.88 -0.35 -11.46
C ARG A 2 -4.97 0.64 -10.72
N VAL A 3 -4.19 0.17 -9.74
CA VAL A 3 -3.20 1.02 -9.06
C VAL A 3 -2.04 1.28 -10.03
N ASN A 4 -1.64 2.55 -10.14
CA ASN A 4 -0.47 2.94 -10.90
C ASN A 4 0.79 2.35 -10.25
N GLN A 5 1.61 1.64 -11.03
CA GLN A 5 2.82 0.99 -10.50
C GLN A 5 3.86 1.98 -10.00
N GLY A 6 3.96 3.17 -10.60
CA GLY A 6 4.82 4.25 -10.11
C GLY A 6 4.33 4.82 -8.78
N PHE A 7 3.01 4.99 -8.62
CA PHE A 7 2.44 5.41 -7.32
C PHE A 7 2.65 4.35 -6.24
N LEU A 8 2.48 3.06 -6.58
CA LEU A 8 2.78 1.96 -5.68
C LEU A 8 4.25 1.93 -5.25
N ALA A 9 5.18 2.12 -6.19
CA ALA A 9 6.60 2.19 -5.90
C ALA A 9 6.95 3.39 -5.03
N TYR A 10 6.35 4.55 -5.30
CA TYR A 10 6.50 5.75 -4.46
C TYR A 10 6.03 5.49 -3.02
N VAL A 11 4.84 4.90 -2.83
CA VAL A 11 4.35 4.59 -1.47
C VAL A 11 5.26 3.57 -0.78
N LYS A 12 5.76 2.55 -1.49
CA LYS A 12 6.75 1.60 -0.93
C LYS A 12 8.03 2.28 -0.48
N ASP A 13 8.56 3.18 -1.29
CA ASP A 13 9.77 3.95 -0.97
C ASP A 13 9.59 4.77 0.32
N GLN A 14 8.45 5.45 0.46
CA GLN A 14 8.12 6.22 1.67
C GLN A 14 7.93 5.36 2.92
N LEU A 15 7.46 4.11 2.76
CA LEU A 15 7.26 3.20 3.87
C LEU A 15 8.52 2.43 4.25
N SER A 16 9.57 2.43 3.41
CA SER A 16 10.79 1.67 3.63
C SER A 16 11.50 1.96 4.97
N GLU A 17 11.33 3.16 5.53
CA GLU A 17 11.85 3.53 6.85
C GLU A 17 11.10 2.87 8.02
N PHE A 18 9.89 2.36 7.78
CA PHE A 18 9.02 1.74 8.79
C PHE A 18 9.26 0.23 8.95
N GLY A 19 10.10 -0.40 8.13
CA GLY A 19 10.50 -1.80 8.24
C GLY A 19 9.89 -2.70 7.16
N GLU A 20 9.63 -3.98 7.47
CA GLU A 20 9.03 -4.91 6.51
C GLU A 20 7.50 -4.73 6.46
N GLU A 21 7.01 -3.93 5.52
CA GLU A 21 5.60 -3.94 5.14
C GLU A 21 5.29 -4.92 4.01
N GLU A 22 4.15 -5.61 4.13
CA GLU A 22 3.60 -6.42 3.05
C GLU A 22 2.55 -5.60 2.30
N ILE A 23 2.73 -5.43 0.98
CA ILE A 23 1.71 -4.84 0.11
C ILE A 23 1.08 -5.91 -0.76
N LYS A 24 -0.23 -6.12 -0.58
CA LYS A 24 -1.02 -7.15 -1.29
C LYS A 24 -2.04 -6.49 -2.21
N ASN A 25 -1.97 -6.79 -3.51
CA ASN A 25 -2.98 -6.36 -4.48
C ASN A 25 -4.30 -7.09 -4.19
N MET A 26 -5.36 -6.36 -3.90
CA MET A 26 -6.67 -6.94 -3.57
C MET A 26 -7.80 -6.04 -4.11
N PHE A 27 -8.83 -6.65 -4.70
CA PHE A 27 -10.08 -6.00 -5.10
C PHE A 27 -9.93 -4.72 -5.95
N GLY A 28 -8.89 -4.66 -6.80
CA GLY A 28 -8.61 -3.45 -7.58
C GLY A 28 -8.09 -2.28 -6.73
N GLY A 29 -7.26 -2.61 -5.75
CA GLY A 29 -6.44 -1.73 -4.92
C GLY A 29 -5.24 -2.50 -4.37
N ALA A 30 -4.57 -1.96 -3.37
CA ALA A 30 -3.51 -2.64 -2.64
C ALA A 30 -3.65 -2.40 -1.12
N GLY A 31 -3.75 -3.45 -0.32
CA GLY A 31 -3.71 -3.36 1.14
C GLY A 31 -2.27 -3.34 1.64
N ILE A 32 -1.99 -2.52 2.65
CA ILE A 32 -0.68 -2.40 3.30
C ILE A 32 -0.77 -2.97 4.70
N PHE A 33 0.09 -3.95 4.98
CA PHE A 33 0.11 -4.71 6.21
C PHE A 33 1.45 -4.56 6.92
N LYS A 34 1.40 -4.54 8.24
CA LYS A 34 2.56 -4.64 9.13
C LYS A 34 2.24 -5.67 10.19
N GLU A 35 3.09 -6.68 10.33
CA GLU A 35 2.91 -7.77 11.32
C GLU A 35 1.52 -8.44 11.22
N GLY A 36 1.00 -8.59 10.00
CA GLY A 36 -0.32 -9.18 9.73
C GLY A 36 -1.51 -8.23 9.96
N ILE A 37 -1.29 -7.01 10.44
CA ILE A 37 -2.34 -5.99 10.68
C ILE A 37 -2.41 -5.07 9.47
N ILE A 38 -3.61 -4.87 8.92
CA ILE A 38 -3.84 -3.85 7.89
C ILE A 38 -3.81 -2.46 8.52
N PHE A 39 -2.94 -1.58 8.04
CA PHE A 39 -2.86 -0.19 8.52
C PHE A 39 -3.05 0.83 7.41
N GLY A 40 -3.08 0.40 6.15
CA GLY A 40 -3.36 1.27 5.02
C GLY A 40 -3.90 0.56 3.80
N MET A 41 -4.42 1.33 2.85
CA MET A 41 -4.88 0.84 1.56
C MET A 41 -4.64 1.89 0.48
N ILE A 42 -4.30 1.44 -0.72
CA ILE A 42 -4.24 2.23 -1.94
C ILE A 42 -5.41 1.85 -2.83
N GLY A 43 -6.23 2.84 -3.22
CA GLY A 43 -7.34 2.65 -4.15
C GLY A 43 -7.51 3.87 -5.04
N GLY A 44 -7.53 3.67 -6.36
CA GLY A 44 -7.64 4.76 -7.33
C GLY A 44 -6.52 5.81 -7.18
N ASP A 45 -5.29 5.35 -6.92
CA ASP A 45 -4.10 6.18 -6.67
C ASP A 45 -4.23 7.13 -5.45
N ILE A 46 -5.09 6.79 -4.49
CA ILE A 46 -5.21 7.48 -3.20
C ILE A 46 -4.76 6.53 -2.09
N PHE A 47 -3.85 6.99 -1.24
CA PHE A 47 -3.48 6.32 0.00
C PHE A 47 -4.46 6.68 1.13
N ARG A 48 -4.96 5.67 1.84
CA ARG A 48 -5.86 5.80 2.99
C ARG A 48 -5.28 5.03 4.17
N GLN A 49 -5.25 5.67 5.34
CA GLN A 49 -4.80 5.11 6.61
C GLN A 49 -5.91 5.33 7.64
N ASN A 50 -6.09 4.37 8.55
CA ASN A 50 -6.98 4.49 9.72
C ASN A 50 -6.26 5.15 10.89
#